data_AF-A0A7S3TRY8-F1
#
_entry.id   AF-A0A7S3TRY8-F1
#
_cell.length_a   1.000
_cell.length_b   1.000
_cell.length_c   1.000
_cell.angle_alpha   90.00
_cell.angle_beta   90.00
_cell.angle_gamma   90.00
#
_symmetry.space_group_name_H-M   'P 1'
#
loop_
_entity.id
_entity.type
_entity.pdbx_description
1 polymer ?
#
loop_
_entity_poly.entity_id
_entity_poly.type
_entity_poly.pdbx_seq_one_letter_code
_entity_poly.pdbx_strand_id
1 'polypeptide(L)'
;AMGKQAMGVYITNYQLRMDTMANVLYYPQKPLGITRSMSYLHFRELPAGINATVAIMCYSGYNQEDSIIMSQSSIDRGFFRSVFYRSYRDEERVAYFPSEKASRSEKFERPNRETVEGLKKADYTKLDEDGLVPPGTRVSGDDIIIGKTAPIEQRSEEMQDPVAARYEKRDASTALRSSEAGYVDQVLLTTNAEGRKFVKVRIRSVR
;
A
#
# COMPACT_ATOMS: atom_id res chain seq x y z
N ALA A 1 21.69 1.16 -17.34
CA ALA A 1 21.06 1.87 -16.20
C ALA A 1 19.53 1.91 -16.31
N MET A 2 18.96 2.36 -17.44
CA MET A 2 17.51 2.53 -17.64
C MET A 2 16.69 1.23 -17.60
N GLY A 3 17.22 0.11 -18.12
CA GLY A 3 16.49 -1.17 -18.13
C GLY A 3 16.12 -1.72 -16.74
N LYS A 4 16.83 -1.30 -15.67
CA LYS A 4 16.49 -1.68 -14.29
C LYS A 4 15.26 -0.96 -13.74
N GLN A 5 14.84 0.13 -14.39
CA GLN A 5 13.67 0.93 -14.02
C GLN A 5 12.44 0.58 -14.87
N ALA A 6 12.59 -0.30 -15.87
CA ALA A 6 11.49 -0.71 -16.73
C ALA A 6 10.45 -1.49 -15.93
N MET A 7 9.18 -1.27 -16.25
CA MET A 7 8.04 -1.95 -15.64
C MET A 7 7.60 -3.11 -16.52
N GLY A 8 7.11 -4.18 -15.89
CA GLY A 8 6.73 -5.40 -16.58
C GLY A 8 6.22 -6.45 -15.60
N VAL A 9 6.08 -7.68 -16.07
CA VAL A 9 5.83 -8.80 -15.16
C VAL A 9 7.19 -9.25 -14.63
N TYR A 10 7.44 -9.05 -13.33
CA TYR A 10 8.72 -9.38 -12.72
C TYR A 10 8.81 -10.85 -12.28
N ILE A 11 7.68 -11.47 -11.94
CA ILE A 11 7.56 -12.90 -11.59
C ILE A 11 6.11 -13.33 -11.79
N THR A 12 5.84 -14.62 -12.01
CA THR A 12 4.48 -15.12 -12.29
C THR A 12 3.57 -15.16 -11.06
N ASN A 13 4.10 -15.42 -9.87
CA ASN A 13 3.32 -15.53 -8.63
C ASN A 13 3.08 -14.19 -7.91
N TYR A 14 3.26 -13.05 -8.58
CA TYR A 14 3.09 -11.72 -7.98
C TYR A 14 1.70 -11.52 -7.35
N GLN A 15 0.65 -12.17 -7.90
CA GLN A 15 -0.71 -12.10 -7.37
C GLN A 15 -0.85 -12.70 -5.96
N LEU A 16 -0.04 -13.68 -5.59
CA LEU A 16 -0.06 -14.30 -4.25
C LEU A 16 0.95 -13.64 -3.29
N ARG A 17 1.86 -12.80 -3.82
CA ARG A 17 2.95 -12.21 -3.05
C ARG A 17 2.56 -10.86 -2.46
N MET A 18 2.89 -10.67 -1.18
CA MET A 18 2.75 -9.40 -0.47
C MET A 18 4.07 -8.62 -0.47
N ASP A 19 4.55 -8.27 -1.67
CA ASP A 19 5.73 -7.42 -1.85
C ASP A 19 5.39 -5.96 -1.46
N THR A 20 6.39 -5.20 -0.98
CA THR A 20 6.16 -3.83 -0.46
C THR A 20 5.61 -2.89 -1.53
N MET A 21 6.17 -2.96 -2.74
CA MET A 21 5.73 -2.22 -3.91
C MET A 21 5.95 -3.09 -5.15
N ALA A 22 5.02 -3.06 -6.08
CA ALA A 22 5.15 -3.72 -7.37
C ALA A 22 4.43 -2.95 -8.48
N ASN A 23 5.01 -2.97 -9.67
CA ASN A 23 4.46 -2.34 -10.86
C ASN A 23 4.34 -3.39 -11.95
N VAL A 24 3.14 -3.62 -12.47
CA VAL A 24 2.87 -4.66 -13.47
C VAL A 24 2.15 -4.07 -14.67
N LEU A 25 2.69 -4.26 -15.87
CA LEU A 25 2.02 -3.87 -17.11
C LEU A 25 0.84 -4.79 -17.41
N TYR A 26 -0.25 -4.24 -17.96
CA TYR A 26 -1.39 -5.03 -18.40
C TYR A 26 -1.06 -5.90 -19.61
N TYR A 27 -0.38 -5.31 -20.60
CA TYR A 27 -0.14 -5.94 -21.90
C TYR A 27 1.34 -5.87 -22.29
N PRO A 28 2.24 -6.54 -21.55
CA PRO A 28 3.65 -6.58 -21.92
C PRO A 28 3.83 -7.38 -23.22
N GLN A 29 4.68 -6.90 -24.12
CA GLN A 29 4.93 -7.49 -25.43
C GLN A 29 6.40 -7.92 -25.58
N LYS A 30 6.61 -9.00 -26.33
CA LYS A 30 7.94 -9.44 -26.73
C LYS A 30 8.55 -8.40 -27.68
N PRO A 31 9.81 -7.99 -27.49
CA PRO A 31 10.46 -7.07 -28.41
C PRO A 31 10.64 -7.73 -29.78
N LEU A 32 10.50 -6.95 -30.85
CA LEU A 32 10.69 -7.43 -32.23
C LEU A 32 12.15 -7.79 -32.51
N GLY A 33 13.08 -6.93 -32.07
CA GLY A 33 14.52 -7.20 -32.11
C GLY A 33 14.97 -7.96 -30.86
N ILE A 34 15.45 -9.19 -31.03
CA ILE A 34 15.94 -10.03 -29.93
C ILE A 34 17.42 -10.37 -30.12
N THR A 35 18.20 -10.24 -29.05
CA THR A 35 19.58 -10.75 -29.03
C THR A 35 19.59 -12.21 -28.56
N ARG A 36 20.58 -12.99 -28.97
CA ARG A 36 20.72 -14.39 -28.52
C ARG A 36 20.82 -14.51 -27.00
N SER A 37 21.45 -13.54 -26.34
CA SER A 37 21.58 -13.50 -24.88
C SER A 37 20.23 -13.37 -24.16
N MET A 38 19.27 -12.65 -24.76
CA MET A 38 17.92 -12.52 -24.17
C MET A 38 17.17 -13.85 -24.10
N SER A 39 17.48 -14.79 -25.00
CA SER A 39 16.93 -16.14 -24.94
C SER A 39 17.40 -16.90 -23.71
N TYR A 40 18.69 -16.78 -23.35
CA TYR A 40 19.24 -17.41 -22.15
C TYR A 40 18.76 -16.75 -20.85
N LEU A 41 18.42 -15.46 -20.89
CA LEU A 41 17.85 -14.73 -19.75
C LEU A 41 16.33 -14.92 -19.61
N HIS A 42 15.69 -15.67 -20.51
CA HIS A 42 14.24 -15.85 -20.56
C HIS A 42 13.44 -14.53 -20.61
N PHE A 43 14.03 -13.46 -21.14
CA PHE A 43 13.38 -12.14 -21.24
C PHE A 43 12.14 -12.16 -22.16
N ARG A 44 12.08 -13.15 -23.07
CA ARG A 44 10.92 -13.39 -23.93
C ARG A 44 9.71 -13.90 -23.14
N GLU A 45 9.92 -14.57 -22.02
CA GLU A 45 8.85 -15.13 -21.18
C GLU A 45 8.25 -14.06 -20.27
N LEU A 46 9.09 -13.19 -19.72
CA LEU A 46 8.70 -12.07 -18.86
C LEU A 46 9.20 -10.73 -19.43
N PRO A 47 8.54 -10.20 -20.48
CA PRO A 47 8.96 -8.94 -21.09
C PRO A 47 8.56 -7.73 -20.24
N ALA A 48 9.32 -6.64 -20.40
CA ALA A 48 9.17 -5.39 -19.64
C ALA A 48 8.92 -4.15 -20.53
N GLY A 49 8.04 -4.28 -21.54
CA GLY A 49 7.73 -3.18 -22.45
C GLY A 49 6.61 -3.49 -23.44
N ILE A 50 6.34 -2.55 -24.35
CA ILE A 50 5.34 -2.64 -25.41
C ILE A 50 5.99 -2.16 -26.72
N ASN A 51 5.71 -2.82 -27.85
CA ASN A 51 6.16 -2.33 -29.14
C ASN A 51 5.32 -1.11 -29.55
N ALA A 52 6.00 -0.01 -29.88
CA ALA A 52 5.36 1.24 -30.26
C ALA A 52 5.63 1.56 -31.74
N THR A 53 4.62 2.10 -32.43
CA THR A 53 4.81 2.75 -33.72
C THR A 53 5.26 4.19 -33.49
N VAL A 54 6.43 4.54 -34.02
CA VAL A 54 7.06 5.85 -33.79
C VAL A 54 7.14 6.61 -35.10
N ALA A 55 6.72 7.88 -35.09
CA ALA A 55 6.92 8.81 -36.19
C ALA A 55 7.98 9.85 -35.78
N ILE A 56 8.98 10.06 -36.64
CA ILE A 56 10.05 11.04 -36.40
C ILE A 56 9.74 12.27 -37.24
N MET A 57 9.22 13.31 -36.58
CA MET A 57 8.93 14.59 -37.22
C MET A 57 8.87 15.71 -36.18
N CYS A 58 9.12 16.95 -36.60
CA CYS A 58 8.82 18.12 -35.78
C CYS A 58 7.31 18.41 -35.86
N TYR A 59 6.62 18.44 -34.72
CA TYR A 59 5.19 18.70 -34.69
C TYR A 59 4.81 19.54 -33.48
N SER A 60 4.13 20.68 -33.70
CA SER A 60 3.55 21.56 -32.67
C SER A 60 4.51 22.16 -31.63
N GLY A 61 5.81 21.84 -31.65
CA GLY A 61 6.80 22.31 -30.68
C GLY A 61 6.82 21.54 -29.35
N TYR A 62 5.79 20.74 -29.05
CA TYR A 62 5.69 19.93 -27.81
C TYR A 62 6.53 18.64 -27.81
N ASN A 63 7.44 18.47 -28.79
CA ASN A 63 8.38 17.35 -28.86
C ASN A 63 9.85 17.80 -28.89
N GLN A 64 10.15 18.97 -28.33
CA GLN A 64 11.50 19.51 -28.15
C GLN A 64 12.11 19.07 -26.81
N GLU A 65 13.44 19.13 -26.68
CA GLU A 65 14.13 18.90 -25.40
C GLU A 65 13.70 17.59 -24.68
N ASP A 66 13.83 16.46 -25.39
CA ASP A 66 13.50 15.10 -24.92
C ASP A 66 12.01 14.83 -24.61
N SER A 67 11.12 15.77 -24.93
CA SER A 67 9.66 15.55 -24.83
C SER A 67 9.12 14.69 -25.99
N ILE A 68 8.06 13.93 -25.69
CA ILE A 68 7.38 13.07 -26.65
C ILE A 68 5.88 13.37 -26.68
N ILE A 69 5.29 13.29 -27.86
CA ILE A 69 3.84 13.40 -28.05
C ILE A 69 3.27 11.99 -28.20
N MET A 70 2.26 11.66 -27.39
CA MET A 70 1.58 10.36 -27.43
C MET A 70 0.16 10.48 -27.98
N SER A 71 -0.30 9.41 -28.63
CA SER A 71 -1.68 9.31 -29.10
C SER A 71 -2.64 9.06 -27.94
N GLN A 72 -3.53 10.02 -27.65
CA GLN A 72 -4.56 9.88 -26.63
C GLN A 72 -5.43 8.64 -26.87
N SER A 73 -5.84 8.40 -28.12
CA SER A 73 -6.66 7.23 -28.47
C SER A 73 -5.97 5.89 -28.18
N SER A 74 -4.64 5.83 -28.26
CA SER A 74 -3.88 4.62 -27.89
C SER A 74 -3.87 4.43 -26.37
N ILE A 75 -3.69 5.52 -25.61
CA ILE A 75 -3.72 5.49 -24.15
C ILE A 75 -5.10 5.03 -23.64
N ASP A 76 -6.18 5.57 -24.22
CA ASP A 76 -7.55 5.19 -23.86
C ASP A 76 -7.83 3.70 -24.09
N ARG A 77 -7.18 3.09 -25.10
CA ARG A 77 -7.22 1.65 -25.39
C ARG A 77 -6.29 0.81 -24.49
N GLY A 78 -5.60 1.42 -23.55
CA GLY A 78 -4.75 0.74 -22.56
C GLY A 78 -3.26 0.69 -22.90
N PHE A 79 -2.78 1.51 -23.84
CA PHE A 79 -1.35 1.61 -24.13
C PHE A 79 -0.57 2.05 -22.88
N PHE A 80 0.43 1.25 -22.49
CA PHE A 80 1.23 1.41 -21.26
C PHE A 80 0.47 1.43 -19.93
N ARG A 81 -0.79 0.96 -19.89
CA ARG A 81 -1.53 0.84 -18.64
C ARG A 81 -0.84 -0.13 -17.69
N SER A 82 -0.77 0.23 -16.40
CA SER A 82 -0.11 -0.57 -15.38
C SER A 82 -0.95 -0.66 -14.10
N VAL A 83 -0.72 -1.71 -13.30
CA VAL A 83 -1.22 -1.82 -11.93
C VAL A 83 -0.05 -1.59 -10.99
N PHE A 84 -0.23 -0.64 -10.08
CA PHE A 84 0.64 -0.41 -8.95
C PHE A 84 0.05 -1.10 -7.72
N TYR A 85 0.85 -1.94 -7.07
CA TYR A 85 0.54 -2.56 -5.79
C TYR A 85 1.41 -1.95 -4.70
N ARG A 86 0.82 -1.67 -3.54
CA ARG A 86 1.54 -1.31 -2.33
C ARG A 86 1.00 -2.13 -1.16
N SER A 87 1.91 -2.73 -0.40
CA SER A 87 1.56 -3.46 0.82
C SER A 87 1.92 -2.64 2.05
N TYR A 88 0.97 -2.52 2.96
CA TYR A 88 1.13 -1.99 4.31
C TYR A 88 1.20 -3.15 5.29
N ARG A 89 2.02 -3.01 6.32
CA ARG A 89 2.19 -4.04 7.36
C ARG A 89 2.14 -3.41 8.73
N ASP A 90 1.52 -4.10 9.67
CA ASP A 90 1.50 -3.72 11.08
C ASP A 90 1.51 -4.97 11.96
N GLU A 91 1.95 -4.83 13.20
CA GLU A 91 2.09 -5.91 14.17
C GLU A 91 1.60 -5.45 15.54
N GLU A 92 0.97 -6.33 16.32
CA GLU A 92 0.66 -6.05 17.72
C GLU A 92 1.97 -6.04 18.52
N ARG A 93 2.34 -4.89 19.08
CA ARG A 93 3.51 -4.79 19.97
C ARG A 93 3.08 -4.90 21.41
N VAL A 94 3.99 -5.42 22.22
CA VAL A 94 3.82 -5.44 23.68
C VAL A 94 4.50 -4.21 24.25
N ALA A 95 3.72 -3.37 24.93
CA ALA A 95 4.23 -2.24 25.68
C ALA A 95 4.42 -2.67 27.14
N TYR A 96 5.59 -2.37 27.69
CA TYR A 96 5.89 -2.58 29.11
C TYR A 96 5.61 -1.29 29.88
N PHE A 97 4.79 -1.37 30.93
CA PHE A 97 4.42 -0.26 31.79
C PHE A 97 5.16 -0.35 33.12
N PRO A 98 6.19 0.48 33.36
CA PRO A 98 7.02 0.39 34.57
C PRO A 98 6.26 0.66 35.86
N SER A 99 5.26 1.55 35.85
CA SER A 99 4.51 1.91 37.06
C SER A 99 3.61 0.78 37.56
N GLU A 100 3.01 0.01 36.65
CA GLU A 100 2.11 -1.11 36.95
C GLU A 100 2.82 -2.47 37.01
N LYS A 101 4.12 -2.54 36.64
CA LYS A 101 4.88 -3.80 36.42
C LYS A 101 4.13 -4.81 35.53
N ALA A 102 3.31 -4.31 34.61
CA ALA A 102 2.47 -5.11 33.73
C ALA A 102 2.86 -4.88 32.26
N SER A 103 2.73 -5.94 31.46
CA SER A 103 2.87 -5.85 30.01
C SER A 103 1.47 -5.91 29.39
N ARG A 104 1.12 -4.92 28.56
CA ARG A 104 -0.13 -4.93 27.81
C ARG A 104 0.19 -4.86 26.32
N SER A 105 -0.51 -5.65 25.51
CA SER A 105 -0.34 -5.65 24.07
C SER A 105 -1.26 -4.62 23.41
N GLU A 106 -0.75 -4.00 22.34
CA GLU A 106 -1.57 -3.33 21.35
C GLU A 106 -2.56 -4.34 20.74
N LYS A 107 -3.71 -3.85 20.30
CA LYS A 107 -4.76 -4.69 19.70
C LYS A 107 -5.23 -4.10 18.38
N PHE A 108 -5.46 -4.98 17.40
CA PHE A 108 -6.26 -4.65 16.22
C PHE A 108 -7.74 -4.65 16.62
N GLU A 109 -8.34 -3.47 16.57
CA GLU A 109 -9.75 -3.25 16.84
C GLU A 109 -10.16 -1.91 16.24
N ARG A 110 -11.46 -1.71 16.03
CA ARG A 110 -11.99 -0.43 15.56
C ARG A 110 -11.86 0.65 16.65
N PRO A 111 -11.08 1.73 16.44
CA PRO A 111 -10.93 2.78 17.44
C PRO A 111 -12.27 3.52 17.67
N ASN A 112 -12.68 3.66 18.94
CA ASN A 112 -13.88 4.41 19.33
C ASN A 112 -13.49 5.75 19.94
N ARG A 113 -14.21 6.83 19.60
CA ARG A 113 -13.97 8.21 20.09
C ARG A 113 -14.17 8.36 21.59
N GLU A 114 -14.94 7.46 22.19
CA GLU A 114 -15.23 7.48 23.62
C GLU A 114 -14.09 6.90 24.45
N THR A 115 -13.43 5.83 23.95
CA THR A 115 -12.43 5.06 24.70
C THR A 115 -10.99 5.37 24.30
N VAL A 116 -10.78 5.93 23.11
CA VAL A 116 -9.46 6.16 22.52
C VAL A 116 -9.11 7.65 22.54
N GLU A 117 -7.96 7.97 23.14
CA GLU A 117 -7.34 9.29 23.09
C GLU A 117 -6.66 9.51 21.73
N GLY A 118 -6.82 10.72 21.18
CA GLY A 118 -5.96 11.19 20.09
C GLY A 118 -6.26 10.56 18.73
N LEU A 119 -7.53 10.23 18.43
CA LEU A 119 -7.91 9.81 17.07
C LEU A 119 -7.42 10.82 16.04
N LYS A 120 -6.81 10.27 14.99
CA LYS A 120 -6.38 11.05 13.83
C LYS A 120 -7.60 11.66 13.14
N LYS A 121 -7.39 12.78 12.44
CA LYS A 121 -8.38 13.38 11.55
C LYS A 121 -8.44 12.58 10.24
N ALA A 122 -8.92 11.36 10.35
CA ALA A 122 -8.95 10.37 9.28
C ALA A 122 -10.31 9.66 9.27
N ASP A 123 -10.63 8.98 8.17
CA ASP A 123 -11.87 8.22 8.05
C ASP A 123 -11.70 6.79 8.59
N TYR A 124 -12.48 6.44 9.61
CA TYR A 124 -12.54 5.12 10.25
C TYR A 124 -13.82 4.36 9.87
N THR A 125 -14.68 4.92 9.01
CA THR A 125 -15.96 4.29 8.62
C THR A 125 -15.77 3.04 7.76
N LYS A 126 -14.62 2.93 7.10
CA LYS A 126 -14.26 1.85 6.17
C LYS A 126 -13.66 0.62 6.89
N LEU A 127 -13.43 0.71 8.19
CA LEU A 127 -12.95 -0.40 9.00
C LEU A 127 -14.10 -1.30 9.42
N ASP A 128 -13.86 -2.60 9.39
CA ASP A 128 -14.75 -3.61 9.95
C ASP A 128 -14.58 -3.69 11.48
N GLU A 129 -15.35 -4.56 12.13
CA GLU A 129 -15.34 -4.74 13.60
C GLU A 129 -13.97 -5.17 14.14
N ASP A 130 -13.20 -5.91 13.36
CA ASP A 130 -11.83 -6.35 13.67
C ASP A 130 -10.78 -5.24 13.52
N GLY A 131 -11.19 -4.05 13.07
CA GLY A 131 -10.31 -2.92 12.81
C GLY A 131 -9.55 -3.03 11.50
N LEU A 132 -9.91 -3.93 10.58
CA LEU A 132 -9.27 -4.04 9.26
C LEU A 132 -10.22 -3.59 8.15
N VAL A 133 -9.65 -3.09 7.06
CA VAL A 133 -10.45 -2.72 5.87
C VAL A 133 -10.75 -3.97 5.03
N PRO A 134 -12.01 -4.23 4.60
CA PRO A 134 -12.31 -5.41 3.81
C PRO A 134 -11.79 -5.30 2.36
N PRO A 135 -11.36 -6.42 1.74
CA PRO A 135 -10.98 -6.46 0.33
C PRO A 135 -12.09 -5.94 -0.60
N GLY A 136 -11.71 -5.23 -1.66
CA GLY A 136 -12.63 -4.61 -2.62
C GLY A 136 -13.06 -3.19 -2.25
N THR A 137 -12.79 -2.72 -1.04
CA THR A 137 -13.13 -1.36 -0.61
C THR A 137 -12.25 -0.32 -1.29
N ARG A 138 -12.86 0.79 -1.74
CA ARG A 138 -12.13 1.94 -2.28
C ARG A 138 -11.57 2.77 -1.14
N VAL A 139 -10.26 3.00 -1.18
CA VAL A 139 -9.52 3.80 -0.20
C VAL A 139 -8.76 4.93 -0.89
N SER A 140 -8.67 6.06 -0.20
CA SER A 140 -8.02 7.31 -0.62
C SER A 140 -7.15 7.85 0.52
N GLY A 141 -6.36 8.87 0.21
CA GLY A 141 -5.61 9.61 1.22
C GLY A 141 -6.50 9.96 2.42
N ASP A 142 -5.94 9.83 3.61
CA ASP A 142 -6.58 10.07 4.91
C ASP A 142 -7.60 9.01 5.37
N ASP A 143 -7.78 7.91 4.62
CA ASP A 143 -8.48 6.73 5.13
C ASP A 143 -7.58 5.88 6.03
N ILE A 144 -8.15 5.35 7.10
CA ILE A 144 -7.50 4.33 7.92
C ILE A 144 -7.69 2.96 7.29
N ILE A 145 -6.58 2.24 7.12
CA ILE A 145 -6.57 0.89 6.55
C ILE A 145 -6.37 -0.20 7.61
N ILE A 146 -5.73 0.16 8.73
CA ILE A 146 -5.51 -0.73 9.88
C ILE A 146 -5.82 0.08 11.14
N GLY A 147 -6.95 -0.21 11.76
CA GLY A 147 -7.34 0.24 13.09
C GLY A 147 -6.52 -0.50 14.15
N LYS A 148 -5.85 0.26 14.98
CA LYS A 148 -4.97 -0.27 16.01
C LYS A 148 -5.00 0.66 17.21
N THR A 149 -5.09 0.08 18.40
CA THR A 149 -5.09 0.84 19.64
C THR A 149 -3.96 0.35 20.55
N ALA A 150 -3.31 1.30 21.21
CA ALA A 150 -2.25 1.06 22.17
C ALA A 150 -2.76 1.39 23.58
N PRO A 151 -2.58 0.53 24.58
CA PRO A 151 -2.95 0.85 25.96
C PRO A 151 -2.15 2.06 26.48
N ILE A 152 -2.78 2.89 27.31
CA ILE A 152 -2.11 4.01 28.00
C ILE A 152 -1.88 3.60 29.47
N GLU A 153 -0.78 4.09 30.05
CA GLU A 153 -0.50 3.94 31.48
C GLU A 153 -1.51 4.77 32.30
N GLN A 154 -2.16 4.16 33.29
CA GLN A 154 -3.07 4.91 34.15
C GLN A 154 -2.23 5.78 35.11
N ARG A 155 -2.22 7.10 34.91
CA ARG A 155 -1.57 8.03 35.84
C ARG A 155 -2.34 8.09 37.15
N SER A 156 -1.59 8.11 38.26
CA SER A 156 -2.09 8.22 39.63
C SER A 156 -3.00 9.45 39.82
N GLU A 157 -3.97 9.30 40.74
CA GLU A 157 -5.13 10.17 41.00
C GLU A 157 -4.83 11.66 41.30
N GLU A 158 -3.57 12.04 41.50
CA GLU A 158 -3.16 13.36 42.02
C GLU A 158 -3.15 14.50 40.99
N MET A 159 -3.40 14.21 39.70
CA MET A 159 -3.26 15.21 38.62
C MET A 159 -4.35 15.08 37.52
N GLN A 160 -5.61 14.86 37.91
CA GLN A 160 -6.69 14.58 36.96
C GLN A 160 -7.39 15.85 36.44
N ASP A 161 -7.11 16.19 35.18
CA ASP A 161 -8.19 16.68 34.31
C ASP A 161 -9.21 15.54 34.15
N PRO A 162 -10.48 15.69 34.55
CA PRO A 162 -11.49 14.62 34.48
C PRO A 162 -11.74 14.12 33.04
N VAL A 163 -11.33 14.90 32.04
CA VAL A 163 -11.42 14.56 30.62
C VAL A 163 -10.35 13.55 30.20
N ALA A 164 -9.19 13.52 30.86
CA ALA A 164 -8.09 12.60 30.52
C ALA A 164 -8.31 11.20 31.13
N ALA A 165 -8.98 11.11 32.28
CA ALA A 165 -9.25 9.85 32.98
C ALA A 165 -10.20 8.89 32.22
N ARG A 166 -10.96 9.38 31.23
CA ARG A 166 -11.89 8.57 30.43
C ARG A 166 -11.23 7.69 29.38
N TYR A 167 -9.99 8.00 29.01
CA TYR A 167 -9.30 7.34 27.90
C TYR A 167 -8.41 6.21 28.42
N GLU A 168 -8.68 4.98 27.96
CA GLU A 168 -7.90 3.80 28.33
C GLU A 168 -6.82 3.46 27.30
N LYS A 169 -7.02 3.92 26.06
CA LYS A 169 -6.20 3.56 24.91
C LYS A 169 -5.87 4.80 24.09
N ARG A 170 -4.78 4.73 23.32
CA ARG A 170 -4.35 5.73 22.33
C ARG A 170 -4.47 5.16 20.94
N ASP A 171 -4.78 6.03 19.98
CA ASP A 171 -4.81 5.64 18.58
C ASP A 171 -3.39 5.37 18.03
N ALA A 172 -3.17 4.15 17.56
CA ALA A 172 -1.95 3.71 16.90
C ALA A 172 -2.23 3.22 15.46
N SER A 173 -3.37 3.59 14.89
CA SER A 173 -3.82 3.17 13.57
C SER A 173 -2.86 3.54 12.43
N THR A 174 -2.89 2.77 11.35
CA THR A 174 -2.13 3.05 10.12
C THR A 174 -3.05 3.58 9.03
N ALA A 175 -2.73 4.77 8.53
CA ALA A 175 -3.46 5.46 7.46
C ALA A 175 -2.82 5.21 6.08
N LEU A 176 -3.60 5.38 5.02
CA LEU A 176 -3.07 5.45 3.66
C LEU A 176 -2.19 6.71 3.49
N ARG A 177 -1.22 6.66 2.57
CA ARG A 177 -0.49 7.88 2.18
C ARG A 177 -1.43 8.85 1.49
N SER A 178 -1.34 10.14 1.83
CA SER A 178 -2.25 11.19 1.34
C SER A 178 -2.30 11.32 -0.20
N SER A 179 -1.20 11.06 -0.89
CA SER A 179 -1.11 11.14 -2.35
C SER A 179 -1.50 9.86 -3.09
N GLU A 180 -2.01 8.85 -2.38
CA GLU A 180 -2.35 7.55 -2.95
C GLU A 180 -3.83 7.25 -2.82
N ALA A 181 -4.38 6.59 -3.83
CA ALA A 181 -5.75 6.10 -3.84
C ALA A 181 -5.80 4.79 -4.63
N GLY A 182 -6.71 3.91 -4.26
CA GLY A 182 -6.84 2.61 -4.87
C GLY A 182 -7.95 1.77 -4.25
N TYR A 183 -7.88 0.48 -4.52
CA TYR A 183 -8.76 -0.52 -3.97
C TYR A 183 -7.95 -1.47 -3.10
N VAL A 184 -8.52 -1.89 -1.98
CA VAL A 184 -7.94 -2.97 -1.19
C VAL A 184 -8.04 -4.24 -2.02
N ASP A 185 -6.91 -4.88 -2.24
CA ASP A 185 -6.80 -6.05 -3.09
C ASP A 185 -6.82 -7.32 -2.25
N GLN A 186 -5.96 -7.39 -1.23
CA GLN A 186 -5.88 -8.55 -0.33
C GLN A 186 -5.51 -8.09 1.08
N VAL A 187 -6.07 -8.77 2.08
CA VAL A 187 -5.75 -8.60 3.50
C VAL A 187 -5.31 -9.94 4.03
N LEU A 188 -4.16 -9.97 4.69
CA LEU A 188 -3.57 -11.17 5.27
C LEU A 188 -3.34 -10.92 6.75
N LEU A 189 -3.97 -11.76 7.57
CA LEU A 189 -3.76 -11.82 9.02
C LEU A 189 -3.01 -13.11 9.34
N THR A 190 -1.91 -13.00 10.08
CA THR A 190 -1.10 -14.14 10.51
C THR A 190 -0.44 -13.85 11.85
N THR A 191 0.30 -14.79 12.40
CA THR A 191 1.13 -14.62 13.59
C THR A 191 2.60 -14.62 13.21
N ASN A 192 3.38 -13.72 13.78
CA ASN A 192 4.83 -13.69 13.59
C ASN A 192 5.51 -14.83 14.36
N ALA A 193 6.83 -14.98 14.19
CA ALA A 193 7.62 -16.01 14.90
C ALA A 193 7.59 -15.86 16.44
N GLU A 194 7.24 -14.69 16.95
CA GLU A 194 7.12 -14.37 18.37
C GLU A 194 5.69 -14.60 18.90
N GLY A 195 4.79 -15.13 18.08
CA GLY A 195 3.39 -15.40 18.43
C GLY A 195 2.47 -14.17 18.45
N ARG A 196 2.95 -13.00 18.00
CA ARG A 196 2.16 -11.76 17.94
C ARG A 196 1.37 -11.69 16.64
N LYS A 197 0.16 -11.13 16.69
CA LYS A 197 -0.64 -10.93 15.47
C LYS A 197 0.04 -9.90 14.56
N PHE A 198 0.01 -10.21 13.28
CA PHE A 198 0.65 -9.44 12.22
C PHE A 198 -0.30 -9.37 11.03
N VAL A 199 -0.51 -8.16 10.52
CA VAL A 199 -1.40 -7.91 9.39
C VAL A 199 -0.63 -7.31 8.22
N LYS A 200 -0.98 -7.74 7.01
CA LYS A 200 -0.57 -7.12 5.76
C LYS A 200 -1.79 -6.78 4.92
N VAL A 201 -1.90 -5.52 4.52
CA VAL A 201 -2.96 -5.03 3.64
C VAL A 201 -2.33 -4.59 2.32
N ARG A 202 -2.72 -5.21 1.21
CA ARG A 202 -2.27 -4.85 -0.14
C ARG A 202 -3.33 -4.01 -0.83
N ILE A 203 -2.89 -2.90 -1.40
CA ILE A 203 -3.72 -1.95 -2.13
C ILE A 203 -3.26 -1.92 -3.57
N ARG A 204 -4.22 -1.93 -4.51
CA ARG A 204 -3.98 -1.84 -5.93
C ARG A 204 -4.49 -0.51 -6.49
N SER A 205 -3.74 0.09 -7.40
CA SER A 205 -4.10 1.31 -8.10
C SER A 205 -3.76 1.16 -9.58
N VAL A 206 -4.69 1.51 -10.46
CA VAL A 206 -4.44 1.47 -11.91
C VAL A 206 -3.84 2.81 -12.31
N ARG A 207 -2.72 2.77 -13.03
CA ARG A 207 -1.97 3.92 -13.53
C ARG A 207 -1.92 3.88 -15.05
#